data_AF-A0A430FBW0-F1
#
_entry.id   AF-A0A430FBW0-F1
#
_cell.length_a   1.000
_cell.length_b   1.000
_cell.length_c   1.000
_cell.angle_alpha   90.00
_cell.angle_beta   90.00
_cell.angle_gamma   90.00
#
_symmetry.space_group_name_H-M   'P 1'
#
loop_
_entity.id
_entity.type
_entity.pdbx_description
1 polymer ?
#
loop_
_entity_poly.entity_id
_entity_poly.type
_entity_poly.pdbx_seq_one_letter_code
_entity_poly.pdbx_strand_id
1 'polypeptide(L)'
;MVSKKHYNYVIVGDEDFPPEVSAMLNAAAEEAERGYSLEFLEKCRSGRPLEIGATPARHKIQIRLDDARLLRLDDYAHRHDMSRSEAVRTLLDKALAEGSSQDSGSGPSDDSSDE
;
A
#
# COMPACT_ATOMS: atom_id res chain seq x y z
N MET A 1 -9.26 -17.21 -27.14
CA MET A 1 -8.86 -16.16 -26.18
C MET A 1 -10.11 -15.73 -25.41
N VAL A 2 -10.14 -15.87 -24.09
CA VAL A 2 -11.30 -15.46 -23.26
C VAL A 2 -11.09 -14.00 -22.84
N SER A 3 -11.94 -13.10 -23.34
CA SER A 3 -11.90 -11.69 -22.97
C SER A 3 -12.36 -11.53 -21.51
N LYS A 4 -11.52 -10.95 -20.65
CA LYS A 4 -11.89 -10.65 -19.26
C LYS A 4 -12.88 -9.49 -19.25
N LYS A 5 -14.09 -9.72 -18.73
CA LYS A 5 -15.06 -8.65 -18.48
C LYS A 5 -14.49 -7.72 -17.40
N HIS A 6 -14.34 -6.45 -17.74
CA HIS A 6 -14.04 -5.40 -16.76
C HIS A 6 -15.34 -4.92 -16.14
N TYR A 7 -15.53 -5.19 -14.85
CA TYR A 7 -16.61 -4.60 -14.07
C TYR A 7 -16.15 -3.26 -13.50
N ASN A 8 -16.96 -2.22 -13.67
CA ASN A 8 -16.77 -0.95 -12.98
C ASN A 8 -17.63 -0.99 -11.71
N TYR A 9 -16.98 -0.95 -10.55
CA TYR A 9 -17.67 -0.95 -9.26
C TYR A 9 -17.73 0.47 -8.73
N VAL A 10 -18.93 0.90 -8.32
CA VAL A 10 -19.14 2.15 -7.59
C VAL A 10 -19.31 1.79 -6.13
N ILE A 11 -18.52 2.42 -5.25
CA ILE A 11 -18.71 2.30 -3.81
C ILE A 11 -19.84 3.27 -3.46
N VAL A 12 -20.89 2.73 -2.85
CA VAL A 12 -22.07 3.50 -2.43
C VAL A 12 -22.18 3.50 -0.91
N GLY A 13 -22.66 4.61 -0.34
CA GLY A 13 -22.98 4.78 1.07
C GLY A 13 -24.48 4.61 1.34
N ASP A 14 -24.87 4.69 2.61
CA ASP A 14 -26.27 4.51 3.02
C ASP A 14 -27.22 5.54 2.40
N GLU A 15 -26.70 6.73 2.09
CA GLU A 15 -27.38 7.84 1.44
C GLU A 15 -27.70 7.61 -0.04
N ASP A 16 -27.03 6.65 -0.68
CA ASP A 16 -27.29 6.27 -2.07
C ASP A 16 -28.49 5.30 -2.20
N PHE A 17 -29.01 4.78 -1.07
CA PHE A 17 -30.16 3.89 -1.04
C PHE A 17 -31.46 4.63 -0.71
N PRO A 18 -32.62 4.16 -1.21
CA PRO A 18 -33.90 4.63 -0.73
C PRO A 18 -34.02 4.48 0.80
N PRO A 19 -34.71 5.39 1.51
CA PRO A 19 -34.77 5.38 2.98
C PRO A 19 -35.28 4.06 3.58
N GLU A 20 -36.18 3.37 2.88
CA GLU A 20 -36.70 2.07 3.30
C GLU A 20 -35.63 0.97 3.23
N VAL A 21 -34.78 1.00 2.20
CA VAL A 21 -33.72 0.02 1.99
C VAL A 21 -32.58 0.24 2.98
N SER A 22 -32.17 1.49 3.22
CA SER A 22 -31.15 1.81 4.22
C SER A 22 -31.62 1.45 5.64
N ALA A 23 -32.88 1.70 5.99
CA ALA A 23 -33.45 1.27 7.26
C ALA A 23 -33.43 -0.25 7.42
N MET A 24 -33.78 -1.00 6.37
CA MET A 24 -33.71 -2.47 6.37
C MET A 24 -32.27 -2.99 6.55
N LEU A 25 -31.30 -2.40 5.84
CA LEU A 25 -29.88 -2.78 5.94
C LEU A 25 -29.32 -2.49 7.35
N ASN A 26 -29.66 -1.35 7.93
CA ASN A 26 -29.25 -0.98 9.29
C ASN A 26 -29.85 -1.93 10.33
N ALA A 27 -31.14 -2.28 10.20
CA ALA A 27 -31.77 -3.25 11.11
C ALA A 27 -31.09 -4.64 11.04
N ALA A 28 -30.72 -5.08 9.84
CA ALA A 28 -29.98 -6.33 9.65
C ALA A 28 -28.57 -6.26 10.24
N ALA A 29 -27.88 -5.12 10.13
CA ALA A 29 -26.58 -4.89 10.75
C ALA A 29 -26.69 -4.92 12.29
N GLU A 30 -27.68 -4.23 12.86
CA GLU A 30 -27.93 -4.23 14.31
C GLU A 30 -28.25 -5.63 14.85
N GLU A 31 -29.03 -6.42 14.11
CA GLU A 31 -29.30 -7.81 14.46
C GLU A 31 -28.03 -8.66 14.43
N ALA A 32 -27.19 -8.50 13.40
CA ALA A 32 -25.93 -9.23 13.26
C ALA A 32 -24.88 -8.84 14.31
N GLU A 33 -24.86 -7.58 14.74
CA GLU A 33 -23.94 -7.06 15.76
C GLU A 33 -24.42 -7.38 17.19
N ARG A 34 -25.69 -7.79 17.36
CA ARG A 34 -26.29 -8.08 18.65
C ARG A 34 -25.56 -9.22 19.37
N GLY A 35 -25.01 -8.90 20.54
CA GLY A 35 -24.30 -9.87 21.39
C GLY A 35 -22.77 -9.83 21.26
N TYR A 36 -22.24 -8.99 20.38
CA TYR A 36 -20.82 -8.68 20.33
C TYR A 36 -20.48 -7.39 21.10
N SER A 37 -19.29 -7.34 21.70
CA SER A 37 -18.80 -6.10 22.30
C SER A 37 -18.33 -5.12 21.22
N LEU A 38 -18.38 -3.81 21.52
CA LEU A 38 -17.90 -2.79 20.61
C LEU A 38 -16.42 -3.01 20.22
N GLU A 39 -15.56 -3.39 21.17
CA GLU A 39 -14.15 -3.71 20.89
C GLU A 39 -13.99 -4.88 19.90
N PHE A 40 -14.85 -5.91 20.01
CA PHE A 40 -14.83 -7.04 19.09
C PHE A 40 -15.27 -6.62 17.68
N LEU A 41 -16.34 -5.82 17.59
CA LEU A 41 -16.85 -5.30 16.33
C LEU A 41 -15.83 -4.38 15.66
N GLU A 42 -15.16 -3.49 16.40
CA GLU A 42 -14.10 -2.62 15.89
C GLU A 42 -12.91 -3.41 15.33
N LYS A 43 -12.53 -4.51 15.97
CA LYS A 43 -11.49 -5.42 15.47
C LYS A 43 -11.90 -6.11 14.17
N CYS A 44 -13.18 -6.45 14.03
CA CYS A 44 -13.76 -7.07 12.84
C CYS A 44 -14.04 -6.07 11.70
N ARG A 45 -14.22 -4.77 12.01
CA ARG A 45 -14.39 -3.67 11.06
C ARG A 45 -13.10 -3.28 10.31
N SER A 46 -12.06 -4.10 10.42
CA SER A 46 -10.81 -3.87 9.68
C SER A 46 -11.06 -3.97 8.17
N GLY A 47 -11.25 -2.81 7.53
CA GLY A 47 -10.91 -2.63 6.14
C GLY A 47 -9.48 -3.13 5.90
N ARG A 48 -9.24 -3.66 4.69
CA ARG A 48 -7.96 -4.23 4.22
C ARG A 48 -6.75 -3.55 4.88
N PRO A 49 -5.84 -4.29 5.54
CA PRO A 49 -4.73 -3.70 6.28
C PRO A 49 -4.01 -2.61 5.47
N LEU A 50 -4.01 -1.39 6.01
CA LEU A 50 -3.48 -0.17 5.41
C LEU A 50 -1.99 0.06 5.70
N GLU A 51 -1.38 -0.77 6.54
CA GLU A 51 -0.02 -0.53 7.03
C GLU A 51 1.04 -1.07 6.07
N ILE A 52 1.96 -0.19 5.64
CA ILE A 52 3.30 -0.57 5.22
C ILE A 52 4.26 0.38 5.93
N GLY A 53 4.80 -0.07 7.06
CA GLY A 53 5.62 0.73 7.98
C GLY A 53 4.77 1.50 9.00
N ALA A 54 5.36 2.51 9.65
CA ALA A 54 4.71 3.30 10.71
C ALA A 54 3.57 4.22 10.20
N THR A 55 3.40 4.34 8.88
CA THR A 55 2.33 5.16 8.28
C THR A 55 1.58 4.38 7.20
N PRO A 56 0.30 4.71 6.94
CA PRO A 56 -0.48 4.04 5.91
C PRO A 56 0.11 4.21 4.51
N ALA A 57 0.14 3.12 3.74
CA ALA A 57 0.65 3.12 2.36
C ALA A 57 -0.35 3.76 1.37
N ARG A 58 -0.38 5.09 1.32
CA ARG A 58 -1.33 5.86 0.50
C ARG A 58 -0.94 5.94 -0.98
N HIS A 59 0.33 5.76 -1.32
CA HIS A 59 0.86 5.98 -2.67
C HIS A 59 1.05 4.67 -3.43
N LYS A 60 0.59 4.64 -4.69
CA LYS A 60 0.78 3.51 -5.61
C LYS A 60 1.68 3.92 -6.76
N ILE A 61 2.73 3.15 -7.02
CA ILE A 61 3.66 3.36 -8.12
C ILE A 61 3.53 2.19 -9.10
N GLN A 62 3.29 2.48 -10.37
CA GLN A 62 3.29 1.48 -11.45
C GLN A 62 4.68 1.42 -12.11
N ILE A 63 5.27 0.23 -12.18
CA ILE A 63 6.62 0.02 -12.72
C ILE A 63 6.53 -0.92 -13.93
N ARG A 64 7.15 -0.55 -15.05
CA ARG A 64 7.31 -1.42 -16.21
C ARG A 64 8.65 -2.13 -16.11
N LEU A 65 8.62 -3.45 -16.06
CA LEU A 65 9.81 -4.31 -16.07
C LEU A 65 9.80 -5.14 -17.36
N ASP A 66 10.97 -5.35 -17.95
CA ASP A 66 11.15 -6.38 -18.97
C ASP A 66 11.17 -7.78 -18.32
N ASP A 67 11.02 -8.83 -19.12
CA ASP A 67 10.94 -10.21 -18.62
C ASP A 67 12.21 -10.61 -17.86
N ALA A 68 13.38 -10.14 -18.31
CA ALA A 68 14.66 -10.43 -17.69
C ALA A 68 14.83 -9.80 -16.30
N ARG A 69 14.25 -8.61 -16.07
CA ARG A 69 14.22 -7.95 -14.76
C ARG A 69 13.18 -8.57 -13.85
N LEU A 70 12.03 -8.95 -14.40
CA LEU A 70 11.00 -9.63 -13.62
C LEU A 70 11.50 -10.98 -13.09
N LEU A 71 12.19 -11.76 -13.91
CA LEU A 71 12.80 -13.03 -13.47
C LEU A 71 13.81 -12.83 -12.35
N ARG A 72 14.69 -11.83 -12.48
CA ARG A 72 15.67 -11.49 -11.43
C ARG A 72 15.01 -11.07 -10.11
N LEU A 73 13.90 -10.34 -10.20
CA LEU A 73 13.12 -9.95 -9.02
C LEU A 73 12.47 -11.17 -8.36
N ASP A 74 11.94 -12.09 -9.15
CA ASP A 74 11.32 -13.33 -8.67
C ASP A 74 12.34 -14.25 -8.01
N ASP A 75 13.52 -14.42 -8.62
CA ASP A 75 14.63 -15.19 -8.04
C ASP A 75 15.13 -14.58 -6.73
N TYR A 76 15.15 -13.25 -6.62
CA TYR A 76 15.48 -12.57 -5.37
C TYR A 76 14.40 -12.81 -4.32
N ALA A 77 13.12 -12.64 -4.68
CA ALA A 77 12.00 -12.85 -3.78
C ALA A 77 11.97 -14.31 -3.23
N HIS A 78 12.18 -15.29 -4.11
CA HIS A 78 12.22 -16.70 -3.74
C HIS A 78 13.40 -17.03 -2.81
N ARG A 79 14.59 -16.46 -3.05
CA ARG A 79 15.76 -16.71 -2.19
C ARG A 79 15.65 -16.13 -0.78
N HIS A 80 14.77 -15.15 -0.59
CA HIS A 80 14.60 -14.45 0.68
C HIS A 80 13.24 -14.73 1.34
N ASP A 81 12.44 -15.67 0.81
CA ASP A 81 11.09 -15.99 1.29
C ASP A 81 10.18 -14.75 1.40
N MET A 82 10.29 -13.84 0.43
CA MET A 82 9.56 -12.56 0.39
C MET A 82 8.51 -12.56 -0.72
N SER A 83 7.44 -11.79 -0.54
CA SER A 83 6.59 -11.42 -1.67
C SER A 83 7.33 -10.48 -2.63
N ARG A 84 6.94 -10.47 -3.91
CA ARG A 84 7.48 -9.53 -4.91
C ARG A 84 7.45 -8.08 -4.43
N SER A 85 6.35 -7.69 -3.80
CA SER A 85 6.17 -6.32 -3.30
C SER A 85 7.12 -5.99 -2.15
N GLU A 86 7.41 -6.94 -1.27
CA GLU A 86 8.41 -6.76 -0.21
C GLU A 86 9.82 -6.70 -0.78
N ALA A 87 10.16 -7.59 -1.71
CA ALA A 87 11.43 -7.57 -2.43
C ALA A 87 11.70 -6.22 -3.09
N VAL A 88 10.71 -5.64 -3.79
CA VAL A 88 10.83 -4.32 -4.43
C VAL A 88 11.11 -3.23 -3.38
N ARG A 89 10.40 -3.23 -2.25
CA ARG A 89 10.60 -2.23 -1.18
C ARG A 89 11.99 -2.36 -0.57
N THR A 90 12.39 -3.57 -0.20
CA THR A 90 13.71 -3.82 0.38
C THR A 90 14.85 -3.41 -0.55
N LEU A 91 14.72 -3.68 -1.86
CA LEU A 91 15.72 -3.26 -2.84
C LEU A 91 15.75 -1.74 -3.01
N LEU A 92 14.59 -1.09 -2.97
CA LEU A 92 14.49 0.38 -3.00
C LEU A 92 15.15 1.01 -1.78
N ASP A 93 14.87 0.49 -0.58
CA ASP A 93 15.45 1.00 0.67
C ASP A 93 16.97 0.87 0.68
N LYS A 94 17.51 -0.26 0.20
CA LYS A 94 18.96 -0.48 0.06
C LYS A 94 19.59 0.53 -0.91
N ALA A 95 19.00 0.70 -2.10
CA ALA A 95 19.52 1.63 -3.10
C ALA A 95 19.50 3.08 -2.61
N LEU A 96 18.47 3.49 -1.86
CA LEU A 96 18.39 4.83 -1.28
C LEU A 96 19.40 5.06 -0.15
N ALA A 97 19.66 4.05 0.68
CA ALA A 97 20.69 4.12 1.71
C ALA A 97 22.11 4.26 1.11
N GLU A 98 22.40 3.52 0.04
CA GLU A 98 23.66 3.62 -0.70
C GLU A 98 23.82 4.97 -1.43
N GLY A 99 22.74 5.53 -1.98
CA GLY A 99 22.78 6.86 -2.64
C GLY A 99 23.00 8.02 -1.66
N SER A 100 22.44 7.94 -0.46
CA SER A 100 22.57 8.99 0.57
C SER A 100 23.99 9.15 1.15
N SER A 101 24.88 8.17 0.93
CA SER A 101 26.26 8.22 1.39
C SER A 101 27.25 8.85 0.40
N GLN A 102 26.81 9.20 -0.82
CA GLN A 102 27.65 9.83 -1.84
C GLN A 102 27.51 11.37 -1.95
N ASP A 103 26.54 11.99 -1.26
CA ASP A 103 26.19 13.40 -1.45
C ASP A 103 26.82 14.36 -0.40
N SER A 104 27.88 13.95 0.30
CA SER A 104 28.54 14.77 1.33
C SER A 104 29.81 15.51 0.87
N GLY A 105 30.04 15.62 -0.44
CA GLY A 105 31.30 16.15 -0.98
C GLY A 105 31.15 17.15 -2.12
N SER A 106 30.69 18.38 -1.82
CA SER A 106 31.06 19.62 -2.56
C SER A 106 30.42 20.83 -1.88
N GLY A 107 30.90 21.18 -0.69
CA GLY A 107 30.80 22.56 -0.21
C GLY A 107 31.95 23.36 -0.86
N PRO A 108 31.70 24.53 -1.45
CA PRO A 108 32.78 25.40 -1.90
C PRO A 108 33.60 25.80 -0.67
N SER A 109 34.86 25.39 -0.65
CA SER A 109 35.86 25.99 0.21
C SER A 109 36.10 27.41 -0.32
N ASP A 110 35.43 28.38 0.28
CA ASP A 110 35.84 29.78 0.18
C ASP A 110 37.20 29.90 0.87
N ASP A 111 38.23 29.66 0.06
CA ASP A 111 39.64 29.90 0.36
C ASP A 111 39.82 31.41 0.57
N SER A 112 39.90 31.79 1.83
CA SER A 112 40.47 33.08 2.22
C SER A 112 41.96 33.04 1.90
N SER A 113 42.42 33.87 0.96
CA SER A 113 43.81 34.33 0.90
C SER A 113 43.90 35.69 0.21
N ASP A 114 44.38 36.66 1.01
CA ASP A 114 45.21 37.83 0.71
C ASP A 114 44.82 38.81 -0.41
N GLU A 115 44.49 40.06 -0.03
CA GLU A 115 45.42 41.21 -0.02
C GLU A 115 44.85 42.40 0.79
#